data_AF-A0A4R4NKG6-F1
#
_entry.id   AF-A0A4R4NKG6-F1
#
_cell.length_a   1.000
_cell.length_b   1.000
_cell.length_c   1.000
_cell.angle_alpha   90.00
_cell.angle_beta   90.00
_cell.angle_gamma   90.00
#
_symmetry.space_group_name_H-M   'P 1'
#
loop_
_entity.id
_entity.type
_entity.pdbx_description
1 polymer ?
#
loop_
_entity_poly.entity_id
_entity_poly.type
_entity_poly.pdbx_seq_one_letter_code
_entity_poly.pdbx_strand_id
1 'polypeptide(L)'
;MVYVRLPLMKVEGEWSASDTERALAARLVPMLPAAPQPGTDALERWAVVRTVLSIVTAVTREAGESLLRDRGPGRANMVEMTFAAARLYNEIDQYLKLDVVMSIANARTRPRRRGWLGRRRRTEPATEATHKVFDNQFLVDTESEVAELRRVLAKAAGS
;
A
#
# COMPACT_ATOMS: atom_id res chain seq x y z
N MET A 1 -17.72 18.45 -0.92
CA MET A 1 -18.16 17.04 -0.91
C MET A 1 -17.31 16.26 -1.89
N VAL A 2 -16.78 15.10 -1.48
CA VAL A 2 -15.84 14.27 -2.25
C VAL A 2 -16.36 12.84 -2.27
N TYR A 3 -16.49 12.24 -3.45
CA TYR A 3 -16.79 10.82 -3.54
C TYR A 3 -15.51 10.00 -3.38
N VAL A 4 -15.55 9.03 -2.47
CA VAL A 4 -14.44 8.14 -2.10
C VAL A 4 -14.75 6.74 -2.58
N ARG A 5 -13.80 6.12 -3.29
CA ARG A 5 -13.90 4.73 -3.74
C ARG A 5 -12.57 4.00 -3.59
N LEU A 6 -12.41 3.30 -2.48
CA LEU A 6 -11.22 2.55 -2.12
C LEU A 6 -11.64 1.08 -1.87
N PRO A 7 -11.70 0.25 -2.94
CA PRO A 7 -12.28 -1.10 -2.87
C PRO A 7 -11.46 -2.10 -2.04
N LEU A 8 -10.12 -2.14 -2.15
CA LEU A 8 -9.27 -2.96 -1.27
C LEU A 8 -9.37 -2.52 0.18
N MET A 9 -9.52 -1.22 0.43
CA MET A 9 -9.74 -0.65 1.76
C MET A 9 -11.18 -0.86 2.27
N LYS A 10 -12.12 -1.22 1.39
CA LYS A 10 -13.57 -1.36 1.66
C LYS A 10 -14.22 -0.06 2.15
N VAL A 11 -13.75 1.08 1.63
CA VAL A 11 -14.32 2.39 1.91
C VAL A 11 -14.97 2.93 0.64
N GLU A 12 -16.28 3.10 0.66
CA GLU A 12 -17.03 3.68 -0.45
C GLU A 12 -18.12 4.61 0.05
N GLY A 13 -18.22 5.78 -0.57
CA GLY A 13 -19.34 6.68 -0.38
C GLY A 13 -18.95 8.13 -0.46
N GLU A 14 -19.93 8.97 -0.19
CA GLU A 14 -19.75 10.41 -0.14
C GLU A 14 -19.12 10.83 1.18
N TRP A 15 -18.08 11.63 1.08
CA TRP A 15 -17.39 12.27 2.19
C TRP A 15 -17.63 13.77 2.16
N SER A 16 -18.36 14.25 3.17
CA SER A 16 -18.51 15.67 3.45
C SER A 16 -17.51 16.07 4.52
N ALA A 17 -16.27 16.33 4.08
CA ALA A 17 -15.15 16.66 4.96
C ALA A 17 -15.48 17.86 5.86
N SER A 18 -15.36 17.68 7.17
CA SER A 18 -15.44 18.78 8.15
C SER A 18 -14.26 19.74 8.01
N ASP A 19 -14.30 20.90 8.65
CA ASP A 19 -13.18 21.86 8.61
C ASP A 19 -11.91 21.25 9.24
N THR A 20 -12.05 20.47 10.31
CA THR A 20 -10.95 19.71 10.93
C THR A 20 -10.36 18.70 9.95
N GLU A 21 -11.21 17.94 9.26
CA GLU A 21 -10.77 16.95 8.27
C GLU A 21 -10.09 17.60 7.07
N ARG A 22 -10.58 18.75 6.59
CA ARG A 22 -9.94 19.50 5.49
C ARG A 22 -8.59 20.08 5.91
N ALA A 23 -8.49 20.66 7.10
CA ALA A 23 -7.23 21.16 7.65
C ALA A 23 -6.20 20.03 7.80
N LEU A 24 -6.63 18.86 8.26
CA LEU A 24 -5.77 17.70 8.37
C LEU A 24 -5.35 17.15 7.01
N ALA A 25 -6.26 17.12 6.02
CA ALA A 25 -5.93 16.75 4.65
C ALA A 25 -4.89 17.70 4.05
N ALA A 26 -5.03 19.02 4.26
CA ALA A 26 -4.08 20.02 3.79
C ALA A 26 -2.70 19.87 4.44
N ARG A 27 -2.63 19.42 5.70
CA ARG A 27 -1.37 19.08 6.39
C ARG A 27 -0.76 17.78 5.85
N LEU A 28 -1.60 16.79 5.53
CA LEU A 28 -1.19 15.46 5.07
C LEU A 28 -0.58 15.50 3.67
N VAL A 29 -1.24 16.15 2.72
CA VAL A 29 -0.90 16.08 1.28
C VAL A 29 0.57 16.40 0.99
N PRO A 30 1.18 17.48 1.53
CA PRO A 30 2.59 17.80 1.30
C PRO A 30 3.58 16.79 1.87
N MET A 31 3.17 15.97 2.84
CA MET A 31 4.02 14.94 3.46
C MET A 31 4.07 13.65 2.63
N LEU A 32 3.10 13.44 1.74
CA LEU A 32 3.01 12.20 0.99
C LEU A 32 4.09 12.17 -0.09
N PRO A 33 4.88 11.08 -0.21
CA PRO A 33 5.86 10.96 -1.28
C PRO A 33 5.17 11.04 -2.65
N ALA A 34 5.92 11.43 -3.68
CA ALA A 34 5.41 11.40 -5.05
C ALA A 34 5.07 9.95 -5.48
N ALA A 35 4.32 9.80 -6.56
CA ALA A 35 4.21 8.50 -7.21
C ALA A 35 5.57 8.11 -7.82
N PRO A 36 5.96 6.82 -7.74
CA PRO A 36 7.17 6.34 -8.41
C PRO A 36 7.03 6.50 -9.93
N GLN A 37 8.16 6.65 -10.63
CA GLN A 37 8.15 6.82 -12.08
C GLN A 37 7.75 5.51 -12.79
N PRO A 38 7.18 5.57 -14.01
CA PRO A 38 6.97 4.38 -14.81
C PRO A 38 8.29 3.62 -15.02
N GLY A 39 8.28 2.31 -14.74
CA GLY A 39 9.48 1.46 -14.85
C GLY A 39 10.34 1.37 -13.59
N THR A 40 9.97 2.06 -12.50
CA THR A 40 10.61 1.86 -11.17
C THR A 40 10.44 0.40 -10.71
N ASP A 41 11.47 -0.13 -10.03
CA ASP A 41 11.47 -1.48 -9.49
C ASP A 41 10.34 -1.72 -8.48
N ALA A 42 9.84 -2.96 -8.43
CA ALA A 42 8.71 -3.34 -7.59
C ALA A 42 8.97 -3.10 -6.09
N LEU A 43 10.21 -3.31 -5.60
CA LEU A 43 10.54 -3.10 -4.20
C LEU A 43 10.46 -1.62 -3.81
N GLU A 44 10.94 -0.74 -4.69
CA GLU A 44 10.89 0.70 -4.46
C GLU A 44 9.44 1.22 -4.53
N ARG A 45 8.65 0.71 -5.48
CA ARG A 45 7.21 0.97 -5.58
C ARG A 45 6.47 0.55 -4.29
N TRP A 46 6.76 -0.64 -3.77
CA TRP A 46 6.24 -1.09 -2.47
C TRP A 46 6.67 -0.18 -1.31
N ALA A 47 7.91 0.29 -1.30
CA ALA A 47 8.40 1.21 -0.27
C ALA A 47 7.62 2.53 -0.27
N VAL A 48 7.28 3.06 -1.46
CA VAL A 48 6.45 4.28 -1.57
C VAL A 48 5.05 4.03 -1.03
N VAL A 49 4.39 2.95 -1.44
CA VAL A 49 3.04 2.56 -0.95
C VAL A 49 3.02 2.47 0.58
N ARG A 50 3.98 1.75 1.17
CA ARG A 50 4.09 1.60 2.63
C ARG A 50 4.28 2.93 3.34
N THR A 51 5.14 3.78 2.80
CA THR A 51 5.41 5.11 3.34
C THR A 51 4.13 5.95 3.37
N VAL A 52 3.33 5.95 2.30
CA VAL A 52 2.06 6.69 2.28
C VAL A 52 1.11 6.20 3.37
N LEU A 53 0.85 4.89 3.42
CA LEU A 53 -0.08 4.33 4.40
C LEU A 53 0.39 4.58 5.83
N SER A 54 1.70 4.50 6.07
CA SER A 54 2.30 4.82 7.38
C SER A 54 2.14 6.29 7.75
N ILE A 55 2.35 7.22 6.83
CA ILE A 55 2.19 8.67 7.10
C ILE A 55 0.73 8.99 7.39
N VAL A 56 -0.18 8.52 6.53
CA VAL A 56 -1.62 8.74 6.70
C VAL A 56 -2.05 8.25 8.09
N THR A 57 -1.71 7.01 8.43
CA THR A 57 -2.10 6.42 9.72
C THR A 57 -1.47 7.10 10.93
N ALA A 58 -0.21 7.52 10.86
CA ALA A 58 0.46 8.21 11.96
C ALA A 58 -0.17 9.58 12.23
N VAL A 59 -0.38 10.36 11.18
CA VAL A 59 -0.86 11.74 11.27
C VAL A 59 -2.34 11.80 11.67
N THR A 60 -3.17 10.87 11.18
CA THR A 60 -4.58 10.83 11.60
C THR A 60 -4.76 10.24 13.00
N ARG A 61 -3.89 9.33 13.43
CA ARG A 61 -3.86 8.84 14.82
C ARG A 61 -3.56 9.97 15.80
N GLU A 62 -2.61 10.84 15.49
CA GLU A 62 -2.29 12.02 16.31
C GLU A 62 -3.50 12.96 16.45
N ALA A 63 -4.27 13.14 15.37
CA ALA A 63 -5.46 13.99 15.37
C ALA A 63 -6.75 13.29 15.84
N GLY A 64 -6.66 12.02 16.27
CA GLY A 64 -7.82 11.13 16.44
C GLY A 64 -8.92 11.67 17.35
N GLU A 65 -8.56 12.33 18.45
CA GLU A 65 -9.55 12.92 19.35
C GLU A 65 -10.36 14.04 18.69
N SER A 66 -9.71 14.89 17.88
CA SER A 66 -10.38 15.97 17.16
C SER A 66 -11.28 15.42 16.05
N LEU A 67 -10.82 14.39 15.33
CA LEU A 67 -11.59 13.73 14.29
C LEU A 67 -12.85 13.01 14.82
N LEU A 68 -12.77 12.44 16.02
CA LEU A 68 -13.93 11.78 16.64
C LEU A 68 -14.98 12.78 17.12
N ARG A 69 -14.56 13.96 17.60
CA ARG A 69 -15.47 15.02 18.05
C ARG A 69 -16.18 15.71 16.88
N ASP A 70 -15.50 15.87 15.76
CA ASP A 70 -15.97 16.61 14.58
C ASP A 70 -16.35 15.68 13.42
N ARG A 71 -16.86 14.49 13.75
CA ARG A 71 -17.19 13.48 12.73
C ARG A 71 -18.35 13.97 11.86
N GLY A 72 -18.02 14.31 10.61
CA GLY A 72 -19.01 14.73 9.62
C GLY A 72 -20.02 13.62 9.28
N PRO A 73 -21.22 13.97 8.81
CA PRO A 73 -22.20 13.01 8.31
C PRO A 73 -21.71 12.38 7.00
N GLY A 74 -21.80 11.05 6.88
CA GLY A 74 -21.42 10.35 5.65
C GLY A 74 -21.05 8.89 5.87
N ARG A 75 -21.03 8.11 4.78
CA ARG A 75 -20.56 6.71 4.79
C ARG A 75 -19.03 6.61 4.77
N ALA A 76 -18.34 7.65 4.27
CA ALA A 76 -16.89 7.77 4.31
C ALA A 76 -16.47 8.99 5.15
N ASN A 77 -15.41 8.82 5.95
CA ASN A 77 -14.77 9.89 6.72
C ASN A 77 -13.29 9.55 6.97
N MET A 78 -12.52 10.50 7.49
CA MET A 78 -11.08 10.34 7.69
C MET A 78 -10.71 9.28 8.73
N VAL A 79 -11.59 9.02 9.71
CA VAL A 79 -11.40 7.95 10.69
C VAL A 79 -11.53 6.58 10.02
N GLU A 80 -12.58 6.34 9.23
CA GLU A 80 -12.78 5.09 8.49
C GLU A 80 -11.63 4.84 7.51
N MET A 81 -11.23 5.87 6.74
CA MET A 81 -10.09 5.79 5.83
C MET A 81 -8.78 5.45 6.55
N THR A 82 -8.59 5.96 7.77
CA THR A 82 -7.41 5.66 8.60
C THR A 82 -7.37 4.20 9.02
N PHE A 83 -8.47 3.67 9.56
CA PHE A 83 -8.53 2.27 9.97
C PHE A 83 -8.34 1.34 8.78
N ALA A 84 -8.94 1.68 7.65
CA ALA A 84 -8.78 0.91 6.42
C ALA A 84 -7.34 0.95 5.88
N ALA A 85 -6.69 2.11 5.89
CA ALA A 85 -5.28 2.25 5.53
C ALA A 85 -4.35 1.47 6.48
N ALA A 86 -4.63 1.47 7.79
CA ALA A 86 -3.87 0.69 8.77
C ALA A 86 -4.04 -0.82 8.57
N ARG A 87 -5.26 -1.28 8.26
CA ARG A 87 -5.51 -2.69 7.91
C ARG A 87 -4.70 -3.08 6.68
N LEU A 88 -4.78 -2.28 5.61
CA LEU A 88 -4.06 -2.57 4.37
C LEU A 88 -2.54 -2.55 4.59
N TYR A 89 -2.01 -1.60 5.36
CA TYR A 89 -0.59 -1.57 5.73
C TYR A 89 -0.15 -2.87 6.43
N ASN A 90 -0.94 -3.35 7.40
CA ASN A 90 -0.64 -4.59 8.12
C ASN A 90 -0.72 -5.82 7.21
N GLU A 91 -1.70 -5.87 6.31
CA GLU A 91 -1.82 -6.95 5.32
C GLU A 91 -0.57 -6.98 4.42
N ILE A 92 -0.16 -5.83 3.87
CA ILE A 92 1.06 -5.71 3.06
C ILE A 92 2.30 -6.16 3.84
N ASP A 93 2.47 -5.71 5.08
CA ASP A 93 3.63 -6.06 5.89
C ASP A 93 3.68 -7.58 6.19
N GLN A 94 2.52 -8.21 6.41
CA GLN A 94 2.43 -9.67 6.56
C GLN A 94 2.78 -10.40 5.26
N TYR A 95 2.25 -9.95 4.12
CA TYR A 95 2.58 -10.52 2.80
C TYR A 95 4.09 -10.47 2.51
N LEU A 96 4.71 -9.31 2.73
CA LEU A 96 6.16 -9.14 2.52
C LEU A 96 7.01 -9.99 3.47
N LYS A 97 6.58 -10.15 4.73
CA LYS A 97 7.27 -11.01 5.70
C LYS A 97 7.21 -12.49 5.32
N LEU A 98 6.04 -12.97 4.89
CA LEU A 98 5.86 -14.35 4.44
C LEU A 98 6.72 -14.66 3.22
N ASP A 99 6.81 -13.72 2.29
CA ASP A 99 7.65 -13.87 1.08
C ASP A 99 9.13 -13.99 1.42
N VAL A 100 9.65 -13.12 2.30
CA VAL A 100 11.06 -13.20 2.76
C VAL A 100 11.34 -14.57 3.40
N VAL A 101 10.43 -15.07 4.24
CA VAL A 101 10.57 -16.38 4.89
C VAL A 101 10.58 -17.52 3.87
N MET A 102 9.68 -17.49 2.88
CA MET A 102 9.60 -18.49 1.81
C MET A 102 10.81 -18.46 0.87
N SER A 103 11.29 -17.26 0.53
CA SER A 103 12.52 -17.06 -0.27
C SER A 103 13.75 -17.62 0.45
N ILE A 104 13.88 -17.39 1.76
CA ILE A 104 14.97 -17.96 2.58
C ILE A 104 14.84 -19.49 2.71
N ALA A 105 13.63 -20.01 2.91
CA ALA A 105 13.38 -21.45 3.00
C ALA A 105 13.76 -22.16 1.69
N ASN A 106 13.39 -21.59 0.54
CA ASN A 106 13.76 -22.11 -0.78
C ASN A 106 15.26 -21.97 -1.10
N ALA A 107 15.94 -20.94 -0.56
CA ALA A 107 17.38 -20.82 -0.69
C ALA A 107 18.13 -21.92 0.10
N ARG A 108 17.58 -22.36 1.24
CA ARG A 108 18.15 -23.43 2.08
C ARG A 108 17.93 -24.84 1.55
N THR A 109 16.88 -25.08 0.76
CA THR A 109 16.59 -26.40 0.16
C THR A 109 17.35 -26.67 -1.14
N ARG A 110 18.11 -25.70 -1.67
CA ARG A 110 19.01 -25.96 -2.81
C ARG A 110 20.23 -26.76 -2.33
N PRO A 111 20.41 -28.03 -2.75
CA PRO A 111 21.67 -28.70 -2.48
C PRO A 111 22.77 -27.93 -3.21
N ARG A 112 23.84 -27.56 -2.48
CA ARG A 112 25.10 -27.09 -3.06
C ARG A 112 25.61 -28.17 -4.01
N ARG A 113 25.22 -28.12 -5.29
CA ARG A 113 25.83 -28.96 -6.34
C ARG A 113 27.27 -28.49 -6.53
N ARG A 114 28.19 -29.07 -5.75
CA ARG A 114 29.57 -29.27 -6.17
C ARG A 114 29.50 -30.02 -7.50
N GLY A 115 29.94 -29.38 -8.57
CA GLY A 115 29.99 -29.98 -9.89
C GLY A 115 30.87 -31.22 -9.90
N TRP A 116 30.28 -32.35 -10.26
CA TRP A 116 30.92 -33.36 -11.09
C TRP A 116 30.27 -33.32 -12.47
N LEU A 117 31.10 -33.53 -13.49
CA LEU A 117 30.92 -33.22 -14.90
C LEU A 117 29.68 -33.84 -15.59
N GLY A 118 29.19 -33.11 -16.59
CA GLY A 118 28.77 -33.70 -17.87
C GLY A 118 27.34 -34.24 -17.98
N ARG A 119 26.42 -33.41 -18.50
CA ARG A 119 25.57 -33.73 -19.66
C ARG A 119 24.61 -32.58 -19.95
N ARG A 120 24.62 -32.14 -21.21
CA ARG A 120 23.60 -31.27 -21.80
C ARG A 120 22.22 -31.93 -21.64
N ARG A 121 21.37 -31.35 -20.81
CA ARG A 121 19.94 -31.17 -21.10
C ARG A 121 19.63 -29.73 -20.76
N ARG A 122 19.19 -28.95 -21.75
CA ARG A 122 18.40 -27.73 -21.48
C ARG A 122 17.12 -28.23 -20.82
N THR A 123 17.12 -28.28 -19.51
CA THR A 123 15.90 -28.09 -18.73
C THR A 123 16.04 -26.68 -18.20
N GLU A 124 15.29 -25.76 -18.80
CA GLU A 124 15.05 -24.43 -18.24
C GLU A 124 14.79 -24.61 -16.74
N PRO A 125 15.55 -23.94 -15.86
CA PRO A 125 15.30 -24.09 -14.45
C PRO A 125 13.92 -23.48 -14.18
N ALA A 126 13.02 -24.30 -13.63
CA ALA A 126 11.72 -23.92 -13.07
C ALA A 126 11.83 -22.91 -11.90
N THR A 127 12.91 -22.14 -11.83
CA THR A 127 13.14 -21.04 -10.91
C THR A 127 12.62 -19.69 -11.44
N GLU A 128 12.36 -19.58 -12.74
CA GLU A 128 11.89 -18.31 -13.34
C GLU A 128 10.36 -18.12 -13.25
N ALA A 129 9.61 -19.19 -12.97
CA ALA A 129 8.16 -19.15 -12.86
C ALA A 129 7.66 -18.90 -11.42
N THR A 130 8.42 -19.30 -10.40
CA THR A 130 7.93 -19.30 -9.01
C THR A 130 8.24 -18.02 -8.23
N HIS A 131 9.19 -17.20 -8.72
CA HIS A 131 9.49 -15.87 -8.16
C HIS A 131 8.78 -14.72 -8.90
N LYS A 132 8.00 -15.02 -9.94
CA LYS A 132 7.22 -14.03 -10.73
C LYS A 132 5.92 -13.58 -10.06
N VAL A 133 5.65 -14.06 -8.85
CA VAL A 133 4.45 -13.71 -8.08
C VAL A 133 4.84 -12.98 -6.79
N PHE A 134 5.68 -11.94 -6.91
CA PHE A 134 5.13 -10.67 -6.43
C PHE A 134 3.84 -10.53 -7.22
N ASP A 135 2.67 -10.63 -6.60
CA ASP A 135 1.43 -10.39 -7.34
C ASP A 135 1.49 -8.94 -7.83
N ASN A 136 2.04 -8.75 -9.02
CA ASN A 136 2.16 -7.45 -9.67
C ASN A 136 0.76 -6.85 -9.77
N GLN A 137 -0.26 -7.69 -9.88
CA GLN A 137 -1.64 -7.28 -9.79
C GLN A 137 -1.98 -6.68 -8.42
N PHE A 138 -1.64 -7.33 -7.30
CA PHE A 138 -1.90 -6.78 -5.96
C PHE A 138 -1.13 -5.48 -5.71
N LEU A 139 0.12 -5.38 -6.17
CA LEU A 139 0.87 -4.11 -6.13
C LEU A 139 0.16 -3.02 -6.95
N VAL A 140 -0.22 -3.32 -8.19
CA VAL A 140 -0.92 -2.38 -9.09
C VAL A 140 -2.26 -1.94 -8.51
N ASP A 141 -3.03 -2.86 -7.94
CA ASP A 141 -4.32 -2.56 -7.30
C ASP A 141 -4.08 -1.66 -6.07
N THR A 142 -3.09 -1.98 -5.24
CA THR A 142 -2.73 -1.20 -4.05
C THR A 142 -2.21 0.19 -4.40
N GLU A 143 -1.43 0.33 -5.46
CA GLU A 143 -0.97 1.63 -5.94
C GLU A 143 -2.12 2.48 -6.46
N SER A 144 -3.07 1.87 -7.15
CA SER A 144 -4.30 2.54 -7.60
C SER A 144 -5.11 3.03 -6.40
N GLU A 145 -5.20 2.20 -5.35
CA GLU A 145 -5.81 2.54 -4.06
C GLU A 145 -5.14 3.76 -3.40
N VAL A 146 -3.80 3.76 -3.35
CA VAL A 146 -3.00 4.83 -2.74
C VAL A 146 -3.09 6.12 -3.57
N ALA A 147 -3.11 6.01 -4.90
CA ALA A 147 -3.30 7.14 -5.80
C ALA A 147 -4.67 7.78 -5.59
N GLU A 148 -5.71 6.97 -5.47
CA GLU A 148 -7.07 7.45 -5.20
C GLU A 148 -7.18 8.08 -3.82
N LEU A 149 -6.57 7.49 -2.78
CA LEU A 149 -6.49 8.09 -1.45
C LEU A 149 -5.82 9.47 -1.49
N ARG A 150 -4.69 9.60 -2.18
CA ARG A 150 -4.00 10.89 -2.38
C ARG A 150 -4.90 11.91 -3.09
N ARG A 151 -5.58 11.50 -4.15
CA ARG A 151 -6.52 12.35 -4.91
C ARG A 151 -7.65 12.87 -4.02
N VAL A 152 -8.25 11.98 -3.23
CA VAL A 152 -9.34 12.31 -2.30
C VAL A 152 -8.88 13.29 -1.22
N LEU A 153 -7.69 13.08 -0.65
CA LEU A 153 -7.09 13.98 0.33
C LEU A 153 -6.77 15.36 -0.27
N ALA A 154 -6.16 15.40 -1.46
CA ALA A 154 -5.88 16.67 -2.17
C ALA A 154 -7.17 17.46 -2.44
N LYS A 155 -8.20 16.78 -2.95
CA LYS A 155 -9.49 17.40 -3.21
C LYS A 155 -10.15 17.94 -1.94
N ALA A 156 -10.04 17.23 -0.81
CA ALA A 156 -10.54 17.71 0.47
C ALA A 156 -9.74 18.90 1.01
N ALA A 157 -8.43 18.94 0.76
CA ALA A 157 -7.56 20.07 1.09
C ALA A 157 -7.84 21.34 0.25
N GLY A 158 -8.66 21.23 -0.81
CA GLY A 158 -8.90 22.33 -1.75
C GLY A 158 -7.80 22.48 -2.81
N SER A 159 -7.01 21.42 -3.04
CA SER A 159 -5.99 21.31 -4.09
C SER A 159 -6.46 20.50 -5.28
#